data_AF-A0ABC8SV29-F1
#
_entry.id   AF-A0ABC8SV29-F1
#
_cell.length_a   1.000
_cell.length_b   1.000
_cell.length_c   1.000
_cell.angle_alpha   90.00
_cell.angle_beta   90.00
_cell.angle_gamma   90.00
#
_symmetry.space_group_name_H-M   'P 1'
#
loop_
_entity.id
_entity.type
_entity.pdbx_description
1 polymer ?
#
loop_
_entity_poly.entity_id
_entity_poly.type
_entity_poly.pdbx_seq_one_letter_code
_entity_poly.pdbx_strand_id
1 'polypeptide(L)'
;MAFDLGVVLTKMSTLSASYNTSVVSINLFVALLCACIVIGHLLEENRWMNESITALAVGLCTGIAILLTSGWKSSHLLLFSEDLFFIYLLPPIIFNAGFQVKKKQFFRNFMTITLFGAVGTLISFIIISLGAIKFIKKMNIGSLEIGDYLAIGAIFSATDSVCTLQVLNQDETPLLYSLVFGEGVVNDATSVVLFNAVQNFDLSHMSSSIALQLVGNFLYLFITSTVLGVAVGLLSAYIIKKLYFGRHSTDREVAIMILMAYFSYLLADVSMLLLWFLRPGIF
;
A
#
# COMPACT_ATOMS: atom_id res chain seq x y z
N MET A 1 9.89 21.49 45.47
CA MET A 1 9.32 20.94 44.24
C MET A 1 8.06 20.16 44.60
N ALA A 2 6.91 20.82 44.59
CA ALA A 2 5.63 20.12 44.70
C ALA A 2 5.39 19.43 43.35
N PHE A 3 5.50 18.11 43.31
CA PHE A 3 5.13 17.33 42.14
C PHE A 3 3.64 17.54 41.90
N ASP A 4 3.30 17.96 40.69
CA ASP A 4 1.95 18.27 40.23
C ASP A 4 1.11 16.99 40.09
N LEU A 5 0.73 16.42 41.24
CA LEU A 5 0.01 15.15 41.37
C LEU A 5 -1.35 15.19 40.65
N GLY A 6 -1.96 16.38 40.58
CA GLY A 6 -3.22 16.62 39.88
C GLY A 6 -3.09 16.45 38.37
N VAL A 7 -1.99 16.96 37.78
CA VAL A 7 -1.66 16.76 36.36
C VAL A 7 -1.33 15.30 36.07
N VAL A 8 -0.62 14.61 36.96
CA VAL A 8 -0.34 13.17 36.79
C VAL A 8 -1.61 12.33 36.81
N LEU A 9 -2.54 12.59 37.73
CA LEU A 9 -3.83 11.89 37.83
C LEU A 9 -4.74 12.14 36.62
N THR A 10 -4.83 13.38 36.14
CA THR A 10 -5.58 13.68 34.91
C THR A 10 -4.94 13.00 33.71
N LYS A 11 -3.60 13.03 33.61
CA LYS A 11 -2.85 12.36 32.52
C LYS A 11 -2.99 10.84 32.56
N MET A 12 -3.06 10.21 33.74
CA MET A 12 -3.35 8.77 33.88
C MET A 12 -4.79 8.43 33.51
N SER A 13 -5.76 9.28 33.87
CA SER A 13 -7.17 9.06 33.53
C SER A 13 -7.44 9.20 32.03
N THR A 14 -6.79 10.16 31.36
CA THR A 14 -6.88 10.32 29.91
C THR A 14 -6.14 9.22 29.16
N LEU A 15 -5.00 8.74 29.69
CA LEU A 15 -4.28 7.59 29.15
C LEU A 15 -5.10 6.30 29.27
N SER A 16 -5.77 6.08 30.40
CA SER A 16 -6.65 4.93 30.61
C SER A 16 -7.88 4.97 29.70
N ALA A 17 -8.50 6.15 29.52
CA ALA A 17 -9.58 6.34 28.57
C ALA A 17 -9.14 6.07 27.11
N SER A 18 -7.97 6.59 26.71
CA SER A 18 -7.38 6.36 25.38
C SER A 18 -6.98 4.91 25.15
N TYR A 19 -6.50 4.22 26.19
CA TYR A 19 -6.20 2.79 26.15
C TYR A 19 -7.48 1.99 25.95
N ASN A 20 -8.54 2.29 26.70
CA ASN A 20 -9.83 1.60 26.55
C ASN A 20 -10.44 1.82 25.16
N THR A 21 -10.35 3.02 24.61
CA THR A 21 -10.84 3.28 23.24
C THR A 21 -10.04 2.53 22.18
N SER A 22 -8.70 2.49 22.29
CA SER A 22 -7.86 1.76 21.34
C SER A 22 -8.07 0.24 21.42
N VAL A 23 -8.26 -0.31 22.61
CA VAL A 23 -8.61 -1.73 22.80
C VAL A 23 -9.97 -2.04 22.17
N VAL A 24 -10.98 -1.19 22.36
CA VAL A 24 -12.29 -1.36 21.72
C VAL A 24 -12.19 -1.30 20.19
N SER A 25 -11.44 -0.34 19.65
CA SER A 25 -11.19 -0.23 18.21
C SER A 25 -10.51 -1.46 17.62
N ILE A 26 -9.46 -1.96 18.27
CA ILE A 26 -8.73 -3.17 17.84
C ILE A 26 -9.64 -4.39 17.94
N ASN A 27 -10.39 -4.55 19.03
CA ASN A 27 -11.34 -5.66 19.19
C ASN A 27 -12.41 -5.65 18.11
N LEU A 28 -12.96 -4.48 17.79
CA LEU A 28 -13.95 -4.35 16.73
C LEU A 28 -13.34 -4.66 15.36
N PHE A 29 -12.12 -4.19 15.07
CA PHE A 29 -11.40 -4.51 13.85
C PHE A 29 -11.15 -6.03 13.71
N VAL A 30 -10.65 -6.69 14.76
CA VAL A 30 -10.41 -8.14 14.76
C VAL A 30 -11.73 -8.91 14.59
N ALA A 31 -12.79 -8.51 15.30
CA ALA A 31 -14.10 -9.14 15.16
C ALA A 31 -14.66 -9.02 13.73
N LEU A 32 -14.47 -7.85 13.10
CA LEU A 32 -14.86 -7.63 11.70
C LEU A 32 -14.04 -8.49 10.74
N LEU A 33 -12.72 -8.61 10.93
CA LEU A 33 -11.90 -9.50 10.13
C LEU A 33 -12.34 -10.96 10.25
N CYS A 34 -12.61 -11.43 11.47
CA CYS A 34 -13.14 -12.78 11.70
C CYS A 34 -14.49 -12.97 11.00
N ALA A 35 -15.39 -11.99 11.11
CA ALA A 35 -16.68 -12.02 10.42
C ALA A 35 -16.50 -12.06 8.89
N CYS A 36 -15.63 -11.23 8.32
CA CYS A 36 -15.34 -11.23 6.89
C CYS A 36 -14.81 -12.59 6.41
N ILE A 37 -13.92 -13.24 7.16
CA ILE A 37 -13.39 -14.57 6.80
C ILE A 37 -14.50 -15.63 6.85
N VAL A 38 -15.29 -15.66 7.93
CA VAL A 38 -16.36 -16.66 8.09
C VAL A 38 -17.46 -16.47 7.05
N ILE A 39 -17.93 -15.23 6.87
CA ILE A 39 -18.99 -14.88 5.92
C ILE A 39 -18.48 -15.10 4.48
N GLY A 40 -17.24 -14.72 4.19
CA GLY A 40 -16.60 -14.95 2.89
C GLY A 40 -16.55 -16.43 2.53
N HIS A 41 -16.09 -17.28 3.46
CA HIS A 41 -16.03 -18.73 3.25
C HIS A 41 -17.42 -19.36 3.09
N LEU A 42 -18.41 -18.94 3.90
CA LEU A 42 -19.79 -19.44 3.78
C LEU A 42 -20.46 -19.07 2.44
N LEU A 43 -20.00 -17.99 1.81
CA LEU A 43 -20.57 -17.46 0.59
C LEU A 43 -19.72 -17.80 -0.65
N GLU A 44 -18.64 -18.55 -0.46
CA GLU A 44 -17.73 -19.02 -1.51
C GLU A 44 -18.45 -19.92 -2.53
N GLU A 45 -19.50 -20.65 -2.11
CA GLU A 45 -20.33 -21.46 -3.02
C GLU A 45 -21.15 -20.61 -4.00
N ASN A 46 -21.34 -19.32 -3.72
CA ASN A 46 -22.21 -18.47 -4.52
C ASN A 46 -21.41 -17.74 -5.61
N ARG A 47 -21.64 -18.09 -6.88
CA ARG A 47 -20.90 -17.59 -8.06
C ARG A 47 -20.86 -16.06 -8.24
N TRP A 48 -21.70 -15.33 -7.51
CA TRP A 48 -21.88 -13.88 -7.67
C TRP A 48 -21.14 -13.07 -6.60
N MET A 49 -20.56 -13.72 -5.58
CA MET A 49 -19.99 -13.03 -4.44
C MET A 49 -18.55 -13.47 -4.16
N ASN A 50 -17.62 -12.61 -4.54
CA ASN A 50 -16.21 -12.78 -4.20
C ASN A 50 -15.96 -12.34 -2.75
N GLU A 51 -14.87 -12.83 -2.15
CA GLU A 51 -14.42 -12.43 -0.81
C GLU A 51 -14.27 -10.91 -0.67
N SER A 52 -13.72 -10.22 -1.69
CA SER A 52 -13.55 -8.76 -1.68
C SER A 52 -14.88 -8.00 -1.64
N ILE A 53 -15.90 -8.48 -2.36
CA ILE A 53 -17.23 -7.87 -2.36
C ILE A 53 -17.87 -8.03 -0.97
N THR A 54 -17.71 -9.21 -0.38
CA THR A 54 -18.20 -9.51 0.98
C THR A 54 -17.53 -8.60 2.01
N ALA A 55 -16.20 -8.46 1.95
CA ALA A 55 -15.45 -7.59 2.86
C ALA A 55 -15.86 -6.11 2.73
N LEU A 56 -16.03 -5.62 1.49
CA LEU A 56 -16.53 -4.26 1.21
C LEU A 56 -17.94 -4.04 1.78
N ALA A 57 -18.84 -5.00 1.57
CA ALA A 57 -20.22 -4.90 2.07
C ALA A 57 -20.27 -4.89 3.61
N VAL A 58 -19.53 -5.79 4.26
CA VAL A 58 -19.43 -5.84 5.73
C VAL A 58 -18.84 -4.52 6.28
N GLY A 59 -17.77 -4.01 5.67
CA GLY A 59 -17.15 -2.74 6.04
C GLY A 59 -18.12 -1.55 5.89
N LEU A 60 -18.87 -1.51 4.78
CA LEU A 60 -19.86 -0.46 4.54
C LEU A 60 -21.02 -0.53 5.55
N CYS A 61 -21.60 -1.72 5.76
CA CYS A 61 -22.69 -1.91 6.71
C CYS A 61 -22.30 -1.52 8.13
N THR A 62 -21.08 -1.88 8.55
CA THR A 62 -20.57 -1.60 9.90
C THR A 62 -20.21 -0.12 10.05
N GLY A 63 -19.64 0.51 9.02
CA GLY A 63 -19.44 1.97 8.98
C GLY A 63 -20.75 2.74 9.09
N ILE A 64 -21.80 2.32 8.37
CA ILE A 64 -23.15 2.92 8.46
C ILE A 64 -23.74 2.73 9.87
N ALA A 65 -23.63 1.53 10.44
CA ALA A 65 -24.12 1.26 11.79
C ALA A 65 -23.43 2.15 12.85
N ILE A 66 -22.12 2.33 12.74
CA ILE A 66 -21.35 3.24 13.61
C ILE A 66 -21.81 4.69 13.43
N LEU A 67 -22.01 5.14 12.19
CA LEU A 67 -22.47 6.51 11.91
C LEU A 67 -23.87 6.80 12.46
N LEU A 68 -24.78 5.81 12.39
CA LEU A 68 -26.13 5.92 12.94
C LEU A 68 -26.10 5.95 14.47
N THR A 69 -25.31 5.09 15.10
CA THR A 69 -25.19 5.04 16.58
C THR A 69 -24.46 6.26 17.15
N SER A 70 -23.55 6.89 16.41
CA SER A 70 -22.84 8.11 16.83
C SER A 70 -23.61 9.41 16.55
N GLY A 71 -24.83 9.31 16.02
CA GLY A 71 -25.66 10.47 15.70
C GLY A 71 -25.03 11.36 14.63
N TRP A 72 -24.50 10.75 13.57
CA TRP A 72 -23.88 11.43 12.42
C TRP A 72 -22.61 12.24 12.75
N LYS A 73 -22.04 12.03 13.93
CA LYS A 73 -20.72 12.56 14.27
C LYS A 73 -19.64 11.58 13.82
N SER A 74 -18.60 12.08 13.17
CA SER A 74 -17.45 11.27 12.75
C SER A 74 -16.80 10.61 13.97
N SER A 75 -17.01 9.30 14.08
CA SER A 75 -16.44 8.49 15.14
C SER A 75 -15.00 8.12 14.76
N HIS A 76 -14.03 8.59 15.51
CA HIS A 76 -12.62 8.16 15.39
C HIS A 76 -12.38 6.71 15.85
N LEU A 77 -13.45 5.94 16.13
CA LEU A 77 -13.41 4.56 16.63
C LEU A 77 -12.82 3.55 15.63
N LEU A 78 -12.86 3.84 14.33
CA LEU A 78 -12.27 3.02 13.27
C LEU A 78 -11.34 3.85 12.38
N LEU A 79 -10.51 4.69 12.98
CA LEU A 79 -9.38 5.26 12.25
C LEU A 79 -8.37 4.15 11.98
N PHE A 80 -8.31 3.72 10.73
CA PHE A 80 -7.24 2.87 10.24
C PHE A 80 -5.97 3.70 10.14
N SER A 81 -4.91 3.28 10.83
CA SER A 81 -3.60 3.91 10.69
C SER A 81 -2.90 3.32 9.47
N GLU A 82 -2.63 4.17 8.49
CA GLU A 82 -1.88 3.82 7.27
C GLU A 82 -0.51 3.23 7.62
N ASP A 83 0.17 3.76 8.65
CA ASP A 83 1.46 3.25 9.12
C ASP A 83 1.41 1.76 9.50
N LEU A 84 0.33 1.32 10.17
CA LEU A 84 0.20 -0.10 10.52
C LEU A 84 0.08 -0.97 9.27
N PHE A 85 -0.62 -0.49 8.25
CA PHE A 85 -0.76 -1.19 6.98
C PHE A 85 0.58 -1.34 6.26
N PHE A 86 1.25 -0.21 6.03
CA PHE A 86 2.51 -0.19 5.27
C PHE A 86 3.62 -0.94 6.01
N ILE A 87 3.71 -0.79 7.33
CA ILE A 87 4.78 -1.42 8.12
C ILE A 87 4.49 -2.91 8.35
N TYR A 88 3.28 -3.29 8.80
CA TYR A 88 3.03 -4.65 9.28
C TYR A 88 2.31 -5.55 8.27
N LEU A 89 1.35 -5.04 7.49
CA LEU A 89 0.53 -5.88 6.60
C LEU A 89 1.12 -6.01 5.20
N LEU A 90 1.61 -4.91 4.64
CA LEU A 90 2.06 -4.86 3.25
C LEU A 90 3.26 -5.78 2.96
N PRO A 91 4.33 -5.85 3.79
CA PRO A 91 5.50 -6.64 3.45
C PRO A 91 5.23 -8.16 3.39
N PRO A 92 4.50 -8.77 4.34
CA PRO A 92 4.09 -10.17 4.23
C PRO A 92 3.22 -10.46 3.01
N ILE A 93 2.31 -9.55 2.65
CA ILE A 93 1.43 -9.71 1.48
C ILE A 93 2.26 -9.74 0.19
N ILE A 94 3.12 -8.74 -0.01
CA ILE A 94 3.99 -8.65 -1.20
C ILE A 94 4.96 -9.85 -1.25
N PHE A 95 5.53 -10.24 -0.11
CA PHE A 95 6.44 -11.39 -0.06
C PHE A 95 5.75 -12.70 -0.43
N ASN A 96 4.59 -12.98 0.16
CA ASN A 96 3.81 -14.18 -0.14
C ASN A 96 3.43 -14.22 -1.63
N ALA A 97 2.94 -13.10 -2.17
CA ALA A 97 2.55 -13.03 -3.56
C ALA A 97 3.75 -13.20 -4.50
N GLY A 98 4.88 -12.53 -4.24
CA GLY A 98 6.12 -12.70 -4.99
C GLY A 98 6.70 -14.12 -4.91
N PHE A 99 6.51 -14.82 -3.78
CA PHE A 99 6.95 -16.20 -3.61
C PHE A 99 6.12 -17.20 -4.42
N GLN A 100 4.82 -16.97 -4.55
CA GLN A 100 3.88 -17.84 -5.28
C GLN A 100 3.92 -17.67 -6.81
N VAL A 101 4.45 -16.55 -7.33
CA VAL A 101 4.50 -16.27 -8.77
C VAL A 101 5.37 -17.27 -9.54
N LYS A 102 4.93 -17.64 -10.75
CA LYS A 102 5.68 -18.48 -11.69
C LYS A 102 6.90 -17.72 -12.24
N LYS A 103 8.00 -17.75 -11.49
CA LYS A 103 9.26 -16.99 -11.68
C LYS A 103 9.72 -16.91 -13.14
N LYS A 104 9.79 -18.05 -13.86
CA LYS A 104 10.25 -18.08 -15.27
C LYS A 104 9.38 -17.22 -16.19
N GLN A 105 8.07 -17.23 -16.00
CA GLN A 105 7.13 -16.48 -16.83
C GLN A 105 7.18 -14.98 -16.49
N PHE A 106 7.26 -14.65 -15.21
CA PHE A 106 7.41 -13.29 -14.73
C PHE A 106 8.66 -12.62 -15.29
N PHE A 107 9.83 -13.24 -15.12
CA PHE A 107 11.09 -12.67 -15.60
C PHE A 107 11.19 -12.58 -17.14
N ARG A 108 10.56 -13.52 -17.87
CA ARG A 108 10.49 -13.44 -19.34
C ARG A 108 9.70 -12.22 -19.83
N ASN A 109 8.71 -11.77 -19.07
CA ASN A 109 7.84 -10.65 -19.43
C ASN A 109 8.07 -9.41 -18.55
N PHE A 110 9.18 -9.35 -17.82
CA PHE A 110 9.47 -8.28 -16.86
C PHE A 110 9.41 -6.89 -17.48
N MET A 111 9.88 -6.75 -18.73
CA MET A 111 9.82 -5.48 -19.45
C MET A 111 8.37 -5.06 -19.73
N THR A 112 7.52 -6.00 -20.13
CA THR A 112 6.09 -5.73 -20.38
C THR A 112 5.36 -5.34 -19.09
N ILE A 113 5.66 -6.04 -17.99
CA ILE A 113 5.12 -5.74 -16.66
C ILE A 113 5.51 -4.32 -16.24
N THR A 114 6.80 -3.99 -16.30
CA THR A 114 7.31 -2.67 -15.93
C THR A 114 6.75 -1.58 -16.85
N LEU A 115 6.60 -1.86 -18.16
CA LEU A 115 6.03 -0.92 -19.10
C LEU A 115 4.56 -0.62 -18.77
N PHE A 116 3.73 -1.64 -18.55
CA PHE A 116 2.34 -1.42 -18.18
C PHE A 116 2.18 -0.78 -16.81
N GLY A 117 2.89 -1.27 -15.78
CA GLY A 117 2.75 -0.76 -14.42
C GLY A 117 3.41 0.60 -14.17
N ALA A 118 4.42 1.01 -14.95
CA ALA A 118 5.03 2.34 -14.78
C ALA A 118 4.52 3.32 -15.84
N VAL A 119 4.70 3.00 -17.12
CA VAL A 119 4.33 3.91 -18.23
C VAL A 119 2.81 3.98 -18.38
N GLY A 120 2.11 2.85 -18.25
CA GLY A 120 0.65 2.83 -18.26
C GLY A 120 0.06 3.71 -17.15
N THR A 121 0.58 3.59 -15.93
CA THR A 121 0.17 4.43 -14.78
C THR A 121 0.45 5.91 -15.00
N LEU A 122 1.61 6.27 -15.55
CA LEU A 122 1.92 7.67 -15.90
C LEU A 122 0.94 8.23 -16.94
N ILE A 123 0.57 7.44 -17.94
CA ILE A 123 -0.42 7.83 -18.94
C ILE A 123 -1.80 8.01 -18.28
N SER A 124 -2.22 7.05 -17.46
CA SER A 124 -3.48 7.10 -16.71
C SER A 124 -3.54 8.33 -15.80
N PHE A 125 -2.47 8.61 -15.06
CA PHE A 125 -2.31 9.79 -14.22
C PHE A 125 -2.55 11.08 -15.00
N ILE A 126 -1.91 11.25 -16.16
CA ILE A 126 -2.07 12.46 -17.00
C ILE A 126 -3.51 12.59 -17.49
N ILE A 127 -4.09 11.50 -18.03
CA ILE A 127 -5.44 11.51 -18.60
C ILE A 127 -6.48 11.82 -17.52
N ILE A 128 -6.39 11.15 -16.37
CA ILE A 128 -7.34 11.31 -15.27
C ILE A 128 -7.21 12.70 -14.66
N SER A 129 -6.00 13.20 -14.44
CA SER A 129 -5.78 14.57 -13.93
C SER A 129 -6.40 15.63 -14.84
N LEU A 130 -6.12 15.56 -16.15
CA LEU A 130 -6.69 16.48 -17.14
C LEU A 130 -8.22 16.34 -17.24
N GLY A 131 -8.73 15.12 -17.12
CA GLY A 131 -10.15 14.82 -17.05
C GLY A 131 -10.81 15.45 -15.83
N ALA A 132 -10.21 15.29 -14.65
CA ALA A 132 -10.68 15.85 -13.39
C ALA A 132 -10.74 17.38 -13.44
N ILE A 133 -9.68 18.03 -13.97
CA ILE A 133 -9.65 19.49 -14.17
C ILE A 133 -10.84 19.95 -15.03
N LYS A 134 -11.09 19.29 -16.17
CA LYS A 134 -12.18 19.69 -17.08
C LYS A 134 -13.56 19.40 -16.48
N PHE A 135 -13.73 18.24 -15.85
CA PHE A 135 -15.01 17.77 -15.34
C PHE A 135 -15.46 18.57 -14.11
N ILE A 136 -14.59 18.73 -13.11
CA ILE A 136 -14.91 19.43 -11.86
C ILE A 136 -15.13 20.92 -12.11
N LYS A 137 -14.29 21.56 -12.94
CA LYS A 137 -14.50 22.96 -13.35
C LYS A 137 -15.84 23.16 -14.06
N LYS A 138 -16.28 22.19 -14.88
CA LYS A 138 -17.59 22.26 -15.55
C LYS A 138 -18.75 22.13 -14.56
N MET A 139 -18.57 21.40 -13.46
CA MET A 139 -19.59 21.22 -12.43
C MET A 139 -19.67 22.37 -11.40
N ASN A 140 -18.78 23.37 -11.46
CA ASN A 140 -18.71 24.47 -10.48
C ASN A 140 -18.59 24.00 -9.01
N ILE A 141 -17.99 22.83 -8.78
CA ILE A 141 -17.76 22.27 -7.44
C ILE A 141 -16.48 22.89 -6.89
N GLY A 142 -16.58 24.10 -6.32
CA GLY A 142 -15.51 24.77 -5.60
C GLY A 142 -14.26 25.11 -6.44
N SER A 143 -13.34 25.86 -5.84
CA SER A 143 -12.02 26.15 -6.42
C SER A 143 -10.99 25.19 -5.82
N LEU A 144 -10.80 24.03 -6.44
CA LEU A 144 -9.67 23.16 -6.13
C LEU A 144 -8.39 23.70 -6.80
N GLU A 145 -7.26 23.51 -6.13
CA GLU A 145 -5.95 23.87 -6.64
C GLU A 145 -5.45 22.86 -7.68
N ILE A 146 -4.40 23.20 -8.43
CA ILE A 146 -3.86 22.29 -9.44
C ILE A 146 -3.33 20.99 -8.81
N GLY A 147 -2.79 21.07 -7.59
CA GLY A 147 -2.32 19.93 -6.80
C GLY A 147 -3.41 18.94 -6.50
N ASP A 148 -4.61 19.39 -6.13
CA ASP A 148 -5.74 18.52 -5.83
C ASP A 148 -6.13 17.66 -7.04
N TYR A 149 -6.17 18.23 -8.24
CA TYR A 149 -6.51 17.47 -9.45
C TYR A 149 -5.44 16.45 -9.82
N LEU A 150 -4.16 16.78 -9.61
CA LEU A 150 -3.05 15.86 -9.84
C LEU A 150 -3.06 14.75 -8.79
N ALA A 151 -3.38 15.06 -7.53
CA ALA A 151 -3.51 14.08 -6.45
C ALA A 151 -4.62 13.08 -6.76
N ILE A 152 -5.77 13.55 -7.25
CA ILE A 152 -6.85 12.71 -7.77
C ILE A 152 -6.32 11.81 -8.89
N GLY A 153 -5.58 12.37 -9.86
CA GLY A 153 -4.99 11.58 -10.93
C GLY A 153 -4.08 10.47 -10.44
N ALA A 154 -3.27 10.72 -9.41
CA ALA A 154 -2.34 9.74 -8.84
C ALA A 154 -3.06 8.64 -8.06
N ILE A 155 -4.11 9.00 -7.30
CA ILE A 155 -4.91 8.03 -6.56
C ILE A 155 -5.65 7.10 -7.52
N PHE A 156 -6.28 7.67 -8.56
CA PHE A 156 -7.09 6.89 -9.50
C PHE A 156 -6.28 6.20 -10.61
N SER A 157 -4.97 6.44 -10.72
CA SER A 157 -4.11 5.71 -11.67
C SER A 157 -3.76 4.30 -11.20
N ALA A 158 -3.80 4.05 -9.89
CA ALA A 158 -3.61 2.71 -9.31
C ALA A 158 -4.82 1.82 -9.63
N THR A 159 -4.57 0.62 -10.14
CA THR A 159 -5.58 -0.40 -10.47
C THR A 159 -5.57 -1.50 -9.42
N ASP A 160 -6.74 -1.87 -8.90
CA ASP A 160 -6.84 -3.01 -7.98
C ASP A 160 -6.72 -4.34 -8.73
N SER A 161 -5.49 -4.84 -8.78
CA SER A 161 -5.19 -6.16 -9.35
C SER A 161 -5.74 -7.31 -8.50
N VAL A 162 -5.99 -7.13 -7.20
CA VAL A 162 -6.38 -8.21 -6.27
C VAL A 162 -7.73 -8.79 -6.65
N CYS A 163 -8.73 -7.94 -6.90
CA CYS A 163 -10.05 -8.40 -7.36
C CYS A 163 -9.98 -9.18 -8.67
N THR A 164 -9.09 -8.76 -9.59
CA THR A 164 -8.90 -9.44 -10.88
C THR A 164 -8.21 -10.80 -10.68
N LEU A 165 -7.20 -10.86 -9.81
CA LEU A 165 -6.46 -12.08 -9.51
C LEU A 165 -7.32 -13.13 -8.79
N GLN A 166 -8.34 -12.74 -8.02
CA GLN A 166 -9.27 -13.68 -7.40
C GLN A 166 -10.11 -14.46 -8.42
N VAL A 167 -10.35 -13.89 -9.61
CA VAL A 167 -11.11 -14.56 -10.68
C VAL A 167 -10.20 -15.33 -11.62
N LEU A 168 -8.91 -14.96 -11.68
CA LEU A 168 -7.92 -15.60 -12.57
C LEU A 168 -7.32 -16.85 -11.93
N ASN A 169 -7.39 -17.97 -12.66
CA ASN A 169 -6.70 -19.19 -12.26
C ASN A 169 -5.24 -19.19 -12.77
N GLN A 170 -4.29 -19.27 -11.83
CA GLN A 170 -2.84 -19.26 -12.11
C GLN A 170 -2.38 -20.49 -12.92
N ASP A 171 -3.09 -21.61 -12.87
CA ASP A 171 -2.75 -22.82 -13.60
C ASP A 171 -3.29 -22.83 -15.02
N GLU A 172 -4.49 -22.29 -15.23
CA GLU A 172 -5.08 -22.15 -16.57
C GLU A 172 -4.42 -21.01 -17.37
N THR A 173 -4.17 -19.86 -16.73
CA THR A 173 -3.67 -18.65 -17.41
C THR A 173 -2.44 -18.03 -16.71
N PRO A 174 -1.33 -18.78 -16.60
CA PRO A 174 -0.14 -18.36 -15.84
C PRO A 174 0.51 -17.06 -16.35
N LEU A 175 0.42 -16.81 -17.66
CA LEU A 175 0.91 -15.56 -18.26
C LEU A 175 0.10 -14.37 -17.81
N LEU A 176 -1.23 -14.43 -17.95
CA LEU A 176 -2.12 -13.33 -17.61
C LEU A 176 -2.06 -13.04 -16.12
N TYR A 177 -2.09 -14.08 -15.28
CA TYR A 177 -1.91 -13.94 -13.84
C TYR A 177 -0.61 -13.21 -13.49
N SER A 178 0.53 -13.63 -14.07
CA SER A 178 1.83 -13.01 -13.79
C SER A 178 1.91 -11.55 -14.27
N LEU A 179 1.26 -11.24 -15.40
CA LEU A 179 1.22 -9.88 -15.95
C LEU A 179 0.37 -8.96 -15.06
N VAL A 180 -0.86 -9.35 -14.72
CA VAL A 180 -1.78 -8.56 -13.87
C VAL A 180 -1.21 -8.37 -12.47
N PHE A 181 -0.65 -9.42 -11.88
CA PHE A 181 0.01 -9.32 -10.58
C PHE A 181 1.20 -8.35 -10.61
N GLY A 182 2.10 -8.53 -11.59
CA GLY A 182 3.28 -7.69 -11.69
C GLY A 182 2.93 -6.23 -12.01
N GLU A 183 1.98 -6.01 -12.91
CA GLU A 183 1.51 -4.68 -13.27
C GLU A 183 0.91 -3.98 -12.06
N GLY A 184 0.02 -4.63 -11.30
CA GLY A 184 -0.55 -4.09 -10.07
C GLY A 184 0.51 -3.66 -9.04
N VAL A 185 1.51 -4.51 -8.77
CA VAL A 185 2.58 -4.18 -7.82
C VAL A 185 3.40 -2.96 -8.28
N VAL A 186 3.76 -2.90 -9.56
CA VAL A 186 4.52 -1.75 -10.11
C VAL A 186 3.65 -0.50 -10.18
N ASN A 187 2.37 -0.65 -10.49
CA ASN A 187 1.40 0.44 -10.55
C ASN A 187 1.18 1.09 -9.19
N ASP A 188 0.96 0.29 -8.14
CA ASP A 188 0.80 0.79 -6.77
C ASP A 188 2.01 1.60 -6.31
N ALA A 189 3.22 1.05 -6.53
CA ALA A 189 4.46 1.76 -6.21
C ALA A 189 4.59 3.07 -7.00
N THR A 190 4.25 3.05 -8.30
CA THR A 190 4.31 4.24 -9.17
C THR A 190 3.33 5.32 -8.73
N SER A 191 2.10 4.92 -8.40
CA SER A 191 1.04 5.83 -7.95
C SER A 191 1.37 6.47 -6.60
N VAL A 192 1.94 5.72 -5.65
CA VAL A 192 2.42 6.28 -4.37
C VAL A 192 3.55 7.30 -4.57
N VAL A 193 4.50 7.02 -5.46
CA VAL A 193 5.58 7.96 -5.80
C VAL A 193 5.03 9.22 -6.48
N LEU A 194 4.07 9.07 -7.40
CA LEU A 194 3.40 10.20 -8.06
C LEU A 194 2.63 11.05 -7.06
N PHE A 195 1.86 10.43 -6.16
CA PHE A 195 1.10 11.12 -5.14
C PHE A 195 2.03 11.92 -4.20
N ASN A 196 3.08 11.27 -3.69
CA ASN A 196 4.07 11.95 -2.86
C ASN A 196 4.77 13.08 -3.62
N ALA A 197 5.09 12.90 -4.90
CA ALA A 197 5.65 13.98 -5.70
C ALA A 197 4.70 15.18 -5.79
N VAL A 198 3.43 14.96 -6.12
CA VAL A 198 2.41 16.01 -6.22
C VAL A 198 2.27 16.80 -4.91
N GLN A 199 2.33 16.14 -3.76
CA GLN A 199 2.20 16.78 -2.45
C GLN A 199 3.43 17.63 -2.05
N ASN A 200 4.62 17.30 -2.57
CA ASN A 200 5.87 17.94 -2.15
C ASN A 200 6.39 18.99 -3.14
N PHE A 201 5.86 19.06 -4.37
CA PHE A 201 6.26 20.08 -5.33
C PHE A 201 5.37 21.31 -5.25
N ASP A 202 5.97 22.50 -5.27
CA ASP A 202 5.23 23.76 -5.42
C ASP A 202 4.74 23.89 -6.87
N LEU A 203 3.45 23.62 -7.08
CA LEU A 203 2.82 23.58 -8.39
C LEU A 203 2.36 24.96 -8.89
N SER A 204 2.69 26.03 -8.17
CA SER A 204 2.39 27.42 -8.56
C SER A 204 2.98 27.80 -9.92
N HIS A 205 4.06 27.15 -10.35
CA HIS A 205 4.67 27.31 -11.67
C HIS A 205 4.87 25.96 -12.37
N MET A 206 3.85 25.45 -13.07
CA MET A 206 3.98 24.26 -13.93
C MET A 206 4.98 24.50 -15.07
N SER A 207 6.25 24.16 -14.83
CA SER A 207 7.29 24.10 -15.84
C SER A 207 7.44 22.68 -16.36
N SER A 208 7.75 22.53 -17.65
CA SER A 208 8.17 21.24 -18.26
C SER A 208 9.35 20.61 -17.50
N SER A 209 10.15 21.44 -16.82
CA SER A 209 11.23 21.00 -15.93
C SER A 209 10.73 20.17 -14.74
N ILE A 210 9.58 20.52 -14.14
CA ILE A 210 9.02 19.79 -12.98
C ILE A 210 8.56 18.41 -13.40
N ALA A 211 7.90 18.30 -14.56
CA ALA A 211 7.49 17.00 -15.10
C ALA A 211 8.70 16.09 -15.36
N LEU A 212 9.77 16.63 -15.93
CA LEU A 212 10.99 15.87 -16.20
C LEU A 212 11.72 15.48 -14.90
N GLN A 213 11.72 16.36 -13.90
CA GLN A 213 12.28 16.09 -12.57
C GLN A 213 11.48 15.03 -11.82
N LEU A 214 10.16 15.02 -11.97
CA LEU A 214 9.27 14.01 -11.38
C LEU A 214 9.54 12.62 -11.97
N VAL A 215 9.63 12.53 -13.31
CA VAL A 215 10.02 11.29 -14.01
C VAL A 215 11.43 10.85 -13.61
N GLY A 216 12.38 11.78 -13.50
CA GLY A 216 13.74 11.50 -13.06
C GLY A 216 13.80 10.93 -11.63
N ASN A 217 13.07 11.54 -10.69
CA ASN A 217 12.94 11.05 -9.32
C ASN A 217 12.28 9.67 -9.25
N PHE A 218 11.23 9.45 -10.03
CA PHE A 218 10.58 8.14 -10.14
C PHE A 218 11.57 7.07 -10.60
N LEU A 219 12.28 7.30 -11.72
CA LEU A 219 13.26 6.34 -12.23
C LEU A 219 14.39 6.09 -11.23
N TYR A 220 14.85 7.13 -10.55
CA TYR A 220 15.86 7.01 -9.50
C TYR A 220 15.40 6.14 -8.32
N LEU A 221 14.22 6.42 -7.77
CA LEU A 221 13.64 5.65 -6.66
C LEU A 221 13.37 4.20 -7.08
N PHE A 222 12.85 3.99 -8.28
CA PHE A 222 12.58 2.67 -8.83
C PHE A 222 13.86 1.83 -8.98
N ILE A 223 14.91 2.40 -9.58
CA ILE A 223 16.19 1.69 -9.80
C ILE A 223 16.88 1.39 -8.46
N THR A 224 16.97 2.38 -7.57
CA THR A 224 17.63 2.22 -6.26
C THR A 224 16.92 1.17 -5.40
N SER A 225 15.59 1.22 -5.33
CA SER A 225 14.79 0.23 -4.60
C SER A 225 14.94 -1.18 -5.18
N THR A 226 14.97 -1.29 -6.52
CA THR A 226 15.18 -2.58 -7.21
C THR A 226 16.55 -3.16 -6.91
N VAL A 227 17.62 -2.35 -7.00
CA VAL A 227 19.00 -2.78 -6.73
C VAL A 227 19.14 -3.23 -5.27
N LEU A 228 18.56 -2.48 -4.33
CA LEU A 228 18.57 -2.81 -2.91
C LEU A 228 17.82 -4.14 -2.64
N GLY A 229 16.64 -4.31 -3.22
CA GLY A 229 15.87 -5.56 -3.12
C GLY A 229 16.64 -6.77 -3.67
N VAL A 230 17.28 -6.62 -4.83
CA VAL A 230 18.14 -7.68 -5.41
C VAL A 230 19.33 -7.99 -4.50
N ALA A 231 20.00 -6.97 -3.96
CA ALA A 231 21.14 -7.15 -3.07
C ALA A 231 20.76 -7.90 -1.78
N VAL A 232 19.68 -7.49 -1.10
CA VAL A 232 19.20 -8.14 0.12
C VAL A 232 18.67 -9.54 -0.17
N GLY A 233 17.99 -9.75 -1.31
CA GLY A 233 17.52 -11.07 -1.75
C GLY A 233 18.66 -12.05 -2.02
N LEU A 234 19.72 -11.61 -2.72
CA LEU A 234 20.91 -12.42 -2.96
C LEU A 234 21.69 -12.69 -1.67
N LEU A 235 21.76 -11.72 -0.77
CA LEU A 235 22.36 -11.89 0.56
C LEU A 235 21.58 -12.93 1.38
N SER A 236 20.26 -12.88 1.38
CA SER A 236 19.40 -13.87 2.03
C SER A 236 19.64 -15.27 1.48
N ALA A 237 19.67 -15.42 0.15
CA ALA A 237 19.96 -16.70 -0.50
C ALA A 237 21.37 -17.23 -0.15
N TYR A 238 22.36 -16.35 -0.06
CA TYR A 238 23.72 -16.70 0.36
C TYR A 238 23.76 -17.18 1.82
N ILE A 239 23.09 -16.46 2.73
CA ILE A 239 23.00 -16.81 4.17
C ILE A 239 22.38 -18.20 4.33
N ILE A 240 21.24 -18.45 3.70
CA ILE A 240 20.54 -19.74 3.78
C ILE A 240 21.43 -20.87 3.24
N LYS A 241 22.07 -20.65 2.09
CA LYS A 241 22.96 -21.66 1.47
C LYS A 241 24.20 -21.94 2.31
N LYS A 242 24.84 -20.91 2.87
CA LYS A 242 26.12 -21.04 3.59
C LYS A 242 25.95 -21.58 5.01
N LEU A 243 24.88 -21.20 5.69
CA LEU A 243 24.63 -21.62 7.07
C LEU A 243 23.98 -23.00 7.18
N TYR A 244 23.68 -23.67 6.06
CA TYR A 244 23.08 -25.02 6.02
C TYR A 244 21.83 -25.17 6.91
N PHE A 245 21.08 -24.09 7.15
CA PHE A 245 19.93 -24.08 8.07
C PHE A 245 18.84 -25.11 7.68
N GLY A 246 18.65 -25.36 6.39
CA GLY A 246 17.66 -26.30 5.87
C GLY A 246 17.87 -27.77 6.28
N ARG A 247 19.03 -28.14 6.85
CA ARG A 247 19.28 -29.52 7.32
C ARG A 247 18.85 -29.75 8.77
N HIS A 248 18.67 -28.70 9.56
CA HIS A 248 18.40 -28.83 11.00
C HIS A 248 16.96 -28.50 11.42
N SER A 249 16.24 -27.66 10.66
CA SER A 249 14.82 -27.35 10.94
C SER A 249 14.22 -26.47 9.84
N THR A 250 13.16 -26.93 9.18
CA THR A 250 12.44 -26.20 8.13
C THR A 250 11.82 -24.90 8.65
N ASP A 251 11.37 -24.87 9.91
CA ASP A 251 10.73 -23.70 10.53
C ASP A 251 11.67 -22.48 10.58
N ARG A 252 12.96 -22.70 10.85
CA ARG A 252 13.97 -21.62 10.92
C ARG A 252 14.26 -21.05 9.54
N GLU A 253 14.25 -21.89 8.51
CA GLU A 253 14.45 -21.43 7.13
C GLU A 253 13.31 -20.50 6.70
N VAL A 254 12.06 -20.90 6.98
CA VAL A 254 10.88 -20.06 6.70
C VAL A 254 10.91 -18.76 7.49
N ALA A 255 11.24 -18.82 8.79
CA ALA A 255 11.34 -17.62 9.63
C ALA A 255 12.40 -16.63 9.09
N ILE A 256 13.59 -17.12 8.71
CA ILE A 256 14.65 -16.28 8.14
C ILE A 256 14.21 -15.69 6.79
N MET A 257 13.54 -16.47 5.93
CA MET A 257 13.03 -15.95 4.66
C MET A 257 12.07 -14.78 4.87
N ILE A 258 11.10 -14.91 5.78
CA ILE A 258 10.13 -13.85 6.10
C ILE A 258 10.83 -12.64 6.72
N LEU A 259 11.72 -12.85 7.68
CA LEU A 259 12.47 -11.77 8.34
C LEU A 259 13.36 -11.00 7.37
N MET A 260 14.02 -11.68 6.43
CA MET A 260 14.87 -11.04 5.43
C MET A 260 14.04 -10.25 4.41
N ALA A 261 12.85 -10.72 4.06
CA ALA A 261 11.92 -9.97 3.22
C ALA A 261 11.45 -8.68 3.92
N TYR A 262 11.07 -8.80 5.19
CA TYR A 262 10.68 -7.65 6.01
C TYR A 262 11.84 -6.66 6.20
N PHE A 263 13.04 -7.17 6.44
CA PHE A 263 14.26 -6.37 6.54
C PHE A 263 14.53 -5.59 5.24
N SER A 264 14.36 -6.21 4.07
CA SER A 264 14.51 -5.52 2.78
C SER A 264 13.54 -4.36 2.63
N TYR A 265 12.30 -4.53 3.09
CA TYR A 265 11.28 -3.48 3.03
C TYR A 265 11.65 -2.30 3.93
N LEU A 266 11.96 -2.55 5.20
CA LEU A 266 12.36 -1.49 6.14
C LEU A 266 13.65 -0.80 5.72
N LEU A 267 14.61 -1.53 5.16
CA LEU A 267 15.85 -0.94 4.66
C LEU A 267 15.58 -0.02 3.47
N ALA A 268 14.66 -0.39 2.58
CA ALA A 268 14.23 0.45 1.47
C ALA A 268 13.57 1.74 1.98
N ASP A 269 12.64 1.63 2.94
CA ASP A 269 11.95 2.78 3.52
C ASP A 269 12.91 3.74 4.25
N VAL A 270 13.83 3.21 5.07
CA VAL A 270 14.88 4.02 5.70
C VAL A 270 15.81 4.64 4.67
N SER A 271 16.17 3.93 3.60
CA SER A 271 17.03 4.48 2.56
C SER A 271 16.34 5.59 1.77
N MET A 272 15.02 5.48 1.57
CA MET A 272 14.19 6.56 1.04
C MET A 272 14.22 7.76 1.98
N LEU A 273 13.87 7.59 3.26
CA LEU A 273 13.93 8.63 4.29
C LEU A 273 15.31 9.30 4.41
N LEU A 274 16.39 8.52 4.34
CA LEU A 274 17.76 9.03 4.39
C LEU A 274 18.08 9.90 3.15
N LEU A 275 17.58 9.50 1.99
CA LEU A 275 17.68 10.28 0.75
C LEU A 275 16.92 11.60 0.84
N TRP A 276 15.73 11.59 1.47
CA TRP A 276 14.98 12.80 1.79
C TRP A 276 15.77 13.75 2.71
N PHE A 277 16.48 13.20 3.70
CA PHE A 277 17.27 14.00 4.64
C PHE A 277 18.59 14.52 4.07
N LEU A 278 19.23 13.77 3.17
CA LEU A 278 20.57 14.08 2.63
C LEU A 278 20.55 15.04 1.42
N ARG A 279 19.40 15.32 0.81
CA ARG A 279 19.26 16.33 -0.27
C ARG A 279 18.34 17.49 0.12
N PRO A 280 18.77 18.37 1.05
CA PRO A 280 18.11 19.65 1.23
C PRO A 280 18.48 20.55 0.05
N GLY A 281 17.63 20.65 -0.97
CA GLY A 281 17.83 21.59 -2.09
C GLY A 281 17.65 21.04 -3.51
N ILE A 282 17.09 19.83 -3.69
CA ILE A 282 16.44 19.45 -4.97
C ILE A 282 14.92 19.71 -4.92
N PHE A 283 14.46 20.35 -3.86
CA PHE A 283 13.08 20.77 -3.66
C PHE A 283 13.07 22.28 -3.45
#